data_AF-A0A7R9JL09-F1
#
_entry.id   AF-A0A7R9JL09-F1
#
_cell.length_a   1.000
_cell.length_b   1.000
_cell.length_c   1.000
_cell.angle_alpha   90.00
_cell.angle_beta   90.00
_cell.angle_gamma   90.00
#
_symmetry.space_group_name_H-M   'P 1'
#
loop_
_entity.id
_entity.type
_entity.pdbx_description
1 polymer ?
#
loop_
_entity_poly.entity_id
_entity_poly.type
_entity_poly.pdbx_seq_one_letter_code
_entity_poly.pdbx_strand_id
1 'polypeptide(L)'
;EEDLAMIAAQQYYIEYSSELSVERLFNLLPSYIPDYCLATSDKALDRWGQLVVQAYKKSYYLKEKIAALRVKEDVVGYAKFKWPLLFSRFYEAYRNSGKFYEAYRNSGKFC
;
A
#
# COMPACT_ATOMS: atom_id res chain seq x y z
N GLU A 1 6.66 1.98 -4.23
CA GLU A 1 7.36 2.53 -3.05
C GLU A 1 6.61 3.71 -2.44
N GLU A 2 6.18 4.69 -3.24
CA GLU A 2 5.43 5.86 -2.76
C GLU A 2 4.17 5.51 -1.97
N ASP A 3 3.34 4.58 -2.47
CA ASP A 3 2.14 4.10 -1.76
C ASP A 3 2.47 3.51 -0.38
N LEU A 4 3.55 2.72 -0.29
CA LEU A 4 4.02 2.12 0.98
C LEU A 4 4.52 3.19 1.94
N ALA A 5 5.30 4.16 1.45
CA ALA A 5 5.79 5.27 2.26
C ALA A 5 4.63 6.15 2.78
N MET A 6 3.58 6.35 1.97
CA MET A 6 2.36 7.04 2.37
C MET A 6 1.62 6.29 3.48
N ILE A 7 1.42 4.98 3.34
CA ILE A 7 0.75 4.17 4.35
C ILE A 7 1.56 4.16 5.66
N ALA A 8 2.88 4.04 5.59
CA ALA A 8 3.76 4.12 6.75
C ALA A 8 3.69 5.52 7.43
N ALA A 9 3.61 6.59 6.64
CA ALA A 9 3.41 7.94 7.17
C ALA A 9 2.04 8.12 7.86
N GLN A 10 0.99 7.52 7.32
CA GLN A 10 -0.35 7.50 7.93
C GLN A 10 -0.36 6.69 9.23
N GLN A 11 0.30 5.53 9.24
CA GLN A 11 0.46 4.70 10.43
C GLN A 11 1.14 5.47 11.57
N TYR A 12 2.25 6.16 11.27
CA TYR A 12 2.93 7.01 12.25
C TYR A 12 2.03 8.12 12.79
N TYR A 13 1.28 8.81 11.90
CA TYR A 13 0.35 9.86 12.29
C TYR A 13 -0.78 9.35 13.19
N ILE A 14 -1.28 8.14 12.93
CA ILE A 14 -2.32 7.52 13.72
C ILE A 14 -1.87 7.25 15.17
N GLU A 15 -0.60 6.90 15.34
CA GLU A 15 -0.02 6.48 16.62
C GLU A 15 0.50 7.68 17.44
N TYR A 16 1.13 8.65 16.78
CA TYR A 16 1.82 9.79 17.42
C TYR A 16 1.20 11.16 17.10
N SER A 17 0.09 11.19 16.36
CA SER A 17 -0.58 12.43 15.93
C SER A 17 0.38 13.35 15.17
N SER A 18 0.46 14.63 15.53
CA SER A 18 1.23 15.65 14.81
C SER A 18 2.72 15.72 15.16
N GLU A 19 3.19 15.01 16.18
CA GLU A 19 4.58 15.09 16.64
C GLU A 19 5.50 14.14 15.85
N LEU A 20 6.30 14.70 14.94
CA LEU A 20 7.25 13.93 14.14
C LEU A 20 8.64 13.89 14.81
N SER A 21 8.99 12.75 15.39
CA SER A 21 10.35 12.40 15.79
C SER A 21 10.99 11.47 14.76
N VAL A 22 12.05 11.95 14.10
CA VAL A 22 12.79 11.20 13.09
C VAL A 22 13.46 9.97 13.70
N GLU A 23 14.09 10.11 14.87
CA GLU A 23 14.74 9.00 15.57
C GLU A 23 13.74 7.88 15.90
N ARG A 24 12.56 8.25 16.40
CA ARG A 24 11.47 7.29 16.65
C ARG A 24 10.99 6.63 15.36
N LEU A 25 10.83 7.41 14.29
CA LEU A 25 10.39 6.89 12.99
C LEU A 25 11.37 5.85 12.45
N PHE A 26 12.68 6.10 12.53
CA PHE A 26 13.71 5.15 12.08
C PHE A 26 13.68 3.84 12.89
N ASN A 27 13.41 3.91 14.19
CA ASN A 27 13.25 2.71 15.03
C ASN A 27 11.98 1.92 14.70
N LEU A 28 10.91 2.60 14.28
CA LEU A 28 9.63 1.96 13.92
C LEU A 28 9.58 1.49 12.45
N LEU A 29 10.47 2.00 11.60
CA LEU A 29 10.47 1.72 10.17
C LEU A 29 10.46 0.23 9.81
N PRO A 30 11.27 -0.63 10.48
CA PRO A 30 11.24 -2.08 10.24
C PRO A 30 9.92 -2.75 10.59
N SER A 31 9.10 -2.15 11.47
CA SER A 31 7.76 -2.66 11.80
C SER A 31 6.69 -2.27 10.79
N TYR A 32 6.92 -1.20 10.00
CA TYR A 32 5.96 -0.68 9.02
C TYR A 32 6.28 -1.10 7.59
N ILE A 33 7.56 -1.32 7.28
CA ILE A 33 8.05 -1.68 5.95
C ILE A 33 8.44 -3.17 5.94
N PRO A 34 7.96 -3.97 4.99
CA PRO A 34 8.34 -5.38 4.90
C PRO A 34 9.84 -5.62 4.71
N ASP A 35 10.35 -6.71 5.26
CA ASP A 35 11.79 -7.06 5.21
C ASP A 35 12.36 -7.13 3.79
N TYR A 36 11.58 -7.59 2.81
CA TYR A 36 12.04 -7.66 1.42
C TYR A 36 12.34 -6.26 0.83
N CYS A 37 11.66 -5.22 1.30
CA CYS A 37 11.94 -3.84 0.90
C CYS A 37 13.23 -3.32 1.55
N LEU A 38 13.57 -3.78 2.76
CA LEU A 38 14.75 -3.37 3.52
C LEU A 38 16.01 -4.16 3.14
N ALA A 39 15.86 -5.41 2.71
CA ALA A 39 16.95 -6.28 2.25
C ALA A 39 17.58 -5.85 0.91
N THR A 40 17.01 -4.84 0.25
CA THR A 40 17.46 -4.39 -1.08
C THR A 40 18.87 -3.78 -1.06
N SER A 41 19.26 -3.11 0.03
CA SER A 41 20.59 -2.50 0.18
C SER A 41 20.80 -2.02 1.62
N ASP A 42 22.06 -1.87 2.05
CA ASP A 42 22.38 -1.31 3.38
C ASP A 42 21.85 0.13 3.60
N LYS A 43 21.61 0.87 2.51
CA LYS A 43 21.03 2.23 2.54
C LYS A 43 19.50 2.25 2.39
N ALA A 44 18.85 1.09 2.33
CA ALA A 44 17.41 1.02 2.11
C ALA A 44 16.65 1.67 3.27
N LEU A 45 17.09 1.47 4.51
CA LEU A 45 16.44 2.01 5.70
C LEU A 45 16.44 3.55 5.69
N ASP A 46 17.58 4.17 5.36
CA ASP A 46 17.68 5.63 5.20
C ASP A 46 16.80 6.16 4.07
N ARG A 47 16.80 5.48 2.92
CA ARG A 47 15.95 5.84 1.78
C ARG A 47 14.47 5.79 2.16
N TRP A 48 14.02 4.71 2.79
CA TRP A 48 12.64 4.57 3.23
C TRP A 48 12.29 5.61 4.31
N GLY A 49 13.20 5.87 5.25
CA GLY A 49 13.05 6.95 6.23
C GLY A 49 12.77 8.31 5.57
N GLN A 50 13.57 8.67 4.57
CA GLN A 50 13.39 9.91 3.82
C GLN A 50 12.05 9.96 3.06
N LEU A 51 11.67 8.85 2.40
CA LEU A 51 10.40 8.76 1.68
C LEU A 51 9.20 8.93 2.61
N VAL A 52 9.23 8.30 3.79
CA VAL A 52 8.15 8.40 4.79
C VAL A 52 8.07 9.83 5.35
N VAL A 53 9.20 10.45 5.69
CA VAL A 53 9.21 11.86 6.14
C VAL A 53 8.68 12.80 5.08
N GLN A 54 9.05 12.59 3.81
CA GLN A 54 8.58 13.40 2.69
C GLN A 54 7.06 13.25 2.50
N ALA A 55 6.55 12.02 2.53
CA ALA A 55 5.12 11.74 2.44
C ALA A 55 4.35 12.37 3.61
N TYR A 56 4.88 12.24 4.83
CA TYR A 56 4.30 12.82 6.05
C TYR A 56 4.20 14.34 5.95
N LYS A 57 5.26 15.04 5.53
CA LYS A 57 5.26 16.50 5.39
C LYS A 57 4.36 17.01 4.26
N LYS A 58 4.19 16.23 3.19
CA LYS A 58 3.32 16.56 2.06
C LYS A 58 1.84 16.30 2.35
N SER A 59 1.54 15.52 3.38
CA SER A 59 0.18 15.07 3.69
C SER A 59 -0.78 16.20 4.07
N TYR A 60 -2.05 16.01 3.70
CA TYR A 60 -3.12 16.94 4.03
C TYR A 60 -3.58 16.79 5.49
N TYR A 61 -3.55 15.56 6.04
CA TYR A 61 -3.97 15.26 7.41
C TYR A 61 -3.12 16.00 8.46
N LEU A 62 -1.85 16.28 8.16
CA LEU A 62 -0.99 17.10 9.02
C LEU A 62 -1.38 18.59 9.01
N LYS A 63 -1.78 19.12 7.84
CA LYS A 63 -2.15 20.54 7.68
C LYS A 63 -3.49 20.86 8.34
N GLU A 64 -4.45 19.97 8.16
CA GLU A 64 -5.83 20.15 8.65
C GLU A 64 -6.05 19.55 10.04
N LYS A 65 -5.02 18.93 10.64
CA LYS A 65 -5.07 18.25 11.95
C LYS A 65 -6.26 17.30 12.06
N ILE A 66 -6.41 16.46 11.05
CA ILE A 66 -7.51 15.51 10.92
C ILE A 66 -7.43 14.48 12.05
N ALA A 67 -8.58 14.12 12.62
CA ALA A 67 -8.62 13.10 13.67
C ALA A 67 -8.05 11.76 13.17
N ALA A 68 -7.26 11.08 14.00
CA ALA A 68 -6.64 9.80 13.65
C ALA A 68 -7.65 8.73 13.16
N LEU A 69 -8.88 8.76 13.69
CA LEU A 69 -9.96 7.87 13.24
C LEU A 69 -10.30 8.08 11.75
N ARG A 70 -10.33 9.33 11.30
CA ARG A 70 -10.62 9.65 9.89
C ARG A 70 -9.48 9.20 8.98
N VAL A 71 -8.23 9.38 9.41
CA VAL A 71 -7.06 8.87 8.67
C VAL A 71 -7.11 7.34 8.56
N LYS A 72 -7.56 6.63 9.60
CA LYS A 72 -7.81 5.17 9.52
C LYS A 72 -8.88 4.82 8.48
N GLU A 73 -9.99 5.55 8.44
CA GLU A 73 -11.05 5.35 7.44
C GLU A 73 -10.50 5.50 6.02
N ASP A 74 -9.65 6.50 5.77
CA ASP A 74 -9.06 6.72 4.46
C ASP A 74 -8.10 5.61 4.06
N VAL A 75 -7.29 5.09 5.01
CA VAL A 75 -6.40 3.95 4.77
C VAL A 75 -7.21 2.70 4.39
N VAL A 76 -8.30 2.43 5.12
CA VAL A 76 -9.20 1.30 4.83
C VAL A 76 -9.89 1.48 3.48
N GLY A 77 -10.35 2.69 3.18
CA GLY A 77 -10.95 3.05 1.90
C GLY A 77 -9.96 2.81 0.75
N TYR A 78 -8.73 3.33 0.88
CA TYR A 78 -7.66 3.12 -0.08
C TYR A 78 -7.39 1.62 -0.31
N ALA A 79 -7.28 0.82 0.75
CA ALA A 79 -7.03 -0.61 0.65
C ALA A 79 -8.13 -1.34 -0.13
N LYS A 80 -9.40 -1.02 0.15
CA LYS A 80 -10.55 -1.59 -0.55
C LYS A 80 -10.50 -1.36 -2.07
N PHE A 81 -10.09 -0.16 -2.50
CA PHE A 81 -9.96 0.17 -3.93
C PHE A 81 -8.70 -0.39 -4.57
N LYS A 82 -7.58 -0.42 -3.83
CA LYS A 82 -6.27 -0.85 -4.35
C LYS A 82 -6.18 -2.37 -4.51
N TRP A 83 -6.77 -3.14 -3.59
CA TRP A 83 -6.64 -4.60 -3.54
C TRP A 83 -7.98 -5.35 -3.52
N PRO A 84 -8.92 -5.10 -4.46
CA PRO A 84 -10.25 -5.70 -4.43
C PRO A 84 -10.22 -7.24 -4.44
N LEU A 85 -9.21 -7.82 -5.09
CA LEU A 85 -9.02 -9.27 -5.14
C LEU A 85 -8.61 -9.85 -3.78
N LEU A 86 -7.80 -9.14 -2.99
CA LEU A 86 -7.41 -9.60 -1.64
C LEU A 86 -8.58 -9.55 -0.66
N PHE A 87 -9.56 -8.68 -0.90
CA PHE A 87 -10.81 -8.61 -0.16
C PHE A 87 -11.93 -9.52 -0.73
N SER A 88 -11.62 -10.34 -1.73
CA SER A 88 -12.57 -11.28 -2.32
C SER A 88 -12.50 -12.64 -1.64
N ARG A 89 -13.65 -13.33 -1.58
CA ARG A 89 -13.71 -14.73 -1.14
C ARG A 89 -13.35 -15.64 -2.31
N PHE A 90 -12.27 -16.40 -2.16
CA PHE A 90 -11.83 -17.36 -3.18
C PHE A 90 -12.58 -18.69 -3.03
N TYR A 91 -13.03 -19.24 -4.15
CA TYR A 91 -13.63 -20.55 -4.25
C TYR A 91 -12.93 -21.35 -5.33
N GLU A 92 -12.60 -22.60 -5.04
CA GLU A 92 -12.17 -23.55 -6.06
C GLU A 92 -13.41 -24.08 -6.79
N ALA A 93 -13.49 -23.87 -8.10
CA ALA A 93 -14.63 -24.26 -8.90
C ALA A 93 -14.18 -25.07 -10.13
N TYR A 94 -14.76 -26.26 -10.30
CA TYR A 94 -14.58 -27.06 -11.50
C TYR A 94 -15.55 -26.61 -12.59
N ARG A 95 -15.02 -26.20 -13.74
CA ARG A 95 -15.83 -25.76 -14.88
C ARG A 95 -16.31 -26.98 -15.68
N ASN A 96 -17.55 -27.40 -15.45
CA ASN A 96 -18.13 -28.59 -16.11
C ASN A 96 -18.80 -28.30 -17.48
N SER A 97 -19.00 -27.02 -17.84
CA SER A 97 -19.36 -26.57 -19.21
C SER A 97 -19.50 -25.04 -19.25
N GLY A 98 -19.15 -24.41 -20.37
CA GLY A 98 -19.43 -22.99 -20.66
C GLY A 98 -19.10 -22.68 -22.12
N LYS A 99 -20.01 -22.02 -22.85
CA LYS A 99 -19.78 -21.65 -24.25
C LYS A 99 -18.70 -20.57 -24.32
N PHE A 100 -17.54 -20.90 -24.89
CA PHE A 100 -16.62 -19.89 -25.42
C PHE A 100 -17.34 -19.20 -26.57
N TYR A 101 -17.79 -17.96 -26.38
CA TYR A 101 -18.02 -17.10 -27.53
C TYR A 101 -16.64 -16.69 -28.03
N GLU A 102 -16.09 -17.46 -28.97
CA GLU A 102 -15.00 -17.03 -29.82
C GLU A 102 -15.45 -15.74 -30.53
N ALA A 103 -15.02 -14.60 -29.99
CA ALA A 103 -15.01 -13.37 -30.76
C ALA A 103 -14.08 -13.60 -31.94
N TYR A 104 -14.67 -13.70 -33.13
CA TYR A 104 -14.05 -13.69 -34.46
C TYR A 104 -12.60 -13.19 -34.46
N ARG A 105 -11.63 -14.12 -34.48
CA ARG A 105 -10.34 -13.87 -35.13
C ARG A 105 -10.21 -14.86 -36.27
N ASN A 106 -10.76 -14.43 -37.39
CA ASN A 106 -10.57 -15.07 -38.68
C ASN A 106 -9.07 -15.15 -39.00
N SER A 107 -8.70 -16.28 -39.62
CA SER A 107 -7.46 -16.58 -40.33
C SER A 107 -6.15 -16.61 -39.54
N GLY A 108 -5.55 -17.80 -39.52
CA GLY A 108 -4.11 -17.95 -39.66
C GLY A 108 -3.48 -18.92 -38.69
N LYS A 109 -3.51 -20.21 -39.06
CA LYS A 109 -2.57 -21.27 -38.66
C LYS A 109 -1.25 -20.71 -38.12
N PHE A 110 -0.76 -21.23 -37.00
CA PHE A 110 0.63 -21.70 -36.94
C PHE A 110 0.73 -22.87 -35.95
N CYS A 111 1.46 -23.88 -36.42
CA CYS A 111 1.92 -25.05 -35.68
C CYS A 111 2.82 -24.67 -34.51
#